data_AF-A0AA37JME8-F1
#
_entry.id   AF-A0AA37JME8-F1
#
_cell.length_a   1.000
_cell.length_b   1.000
_cell.length_c   1.000
_cell.angle_alpha   90.00
_cell.angle_beta   90.00
_cell.angle_gamma   90.00
#
_symmetry.space_group_name_H-M   'P 1'
#
loop_
_entity.id
_entity.type
_entity.pdbx_description
1 polymer ?
#
loop_
_entity_poly.entity_id
_entity_poly.type
_entity_poly.pdbx_seq_one_letter_code
_entity_poly.pdbx_strand_id
1 'polypeptide(L)' 'MFEIRLTIHEGKFHQVKRMFETLGCHVVYLKRLSMGTLTLDETLKPGEYRPLTREELELLNKTDQEQE' A
#
# COMPACT_ATOMS: atom_id res chain seq x y z
N MET A 1 -6.45 1.33 -21.48
CA MET A 1 -6.55 1.94 -20.14
C MET A 1 -5.21 1.72 -19.46
N PHE A 2 -4.58 2.74 -18.92
CA PHE A 2 -3.24 2.64 -18.34
C PHE A 2 -3.33 2.31 -16.85
N GLU A 3 -2.47 1.40 -16.38
CA GLU A 3 -2.28 1.07 -14.97
C GLU A 3 -0.86 1.47 -14.57
N ILE A 4 -0.70 1.99 -13.35
CA ILE A 4 0.60 2.40 -12.80
C ILE A 4 0.73 1.81 -11.40
N ARG A 5 1.88 1.18 -11.13
CA ARG A 5 2.29 0.76 -9.79
C ARG A 5 3.23 1.80 -9.22
N LEU A 6 2.90 2.28 -8.01
CA LEU A 6 3.69 3.26 -7.30
C LEU A 6 3.93 2.82 -5.86
N THR A 7 5.11 3.15 -5.34
CA THR A 7 5.47 2.98 -3.93
C THR A 7 5.77 4.35 -3.35
N ILE A 8 5.14 4.68 -2.22
CA ILE A 8 5.37 5.91 -1.47
C ILE A 8 5.84 5.54 -0.06
N HIS A 9 6.73 6.37 0.47
CA HIS A 9 7.28 6.23 1.82
C HIS A 9 6.67 7.25 2.79
N GLU A 10 5.84 8.17 2.29
CA GLU A 10 5.13 9.18 3.08
C GLU A 10 3.61 9.06 2.90
N GLY A 11 2.86 9.47 3.93
CA GLY A 11 1.39 9.39 3.97
C GLY A 11 0.71 10.75 3.89
N LYS A 12 1.08 11.63 2.93
CA LYS A 12 0.46 12.96 2.82
C LYS A 12 -0.97 12.89 2.30
N PHE A 13 -1.80 13.85 2.72
CA PHE A 13 -3.22 13.93 2.33
C PHE A 13 -3.39 14.00 0.81
N HIS A 14 -4.13 13.04 0.25
CA HIS A 14 -4.41 12.92 -1.20
C HIS A 14 -3.16 12.95 -2.09
N GLN A 15 -2.01 12.56 -1.58
CA GLN A 15 -0.73 12.67 -2.29
C GLN A 15 -0.75 12.07 -3.69
N VAL A 16 -1.16 10.81 -3.81
CA VAL A 16 -1.18 10.10 -5.10
C VAL A 16 -2.10 10.82 -6.10
N LYS A 17 -3.29 11.25 -5.67
CA LYS A 17 -4.23 11.99 -6.54
C LYS A 17 -3.62 13.30 -7.04
N ARG A 18 -3.00 14.08 -6.14
CA ARG A 18 -2.35 15.35 -6.47
C ARG A 18 -1.13 15.19 -7.39
N MET A 19 -0.35 14.13 -7.20
CA MET A 19 0.80 13.82 -8.06
C MET A 19 0.37 13.64 -9.52
N PHE A 20 -0.66 12.84 -9.77
CA PHE A 20 -1.16 12.60 -11.12
C PHE A 20 -1.92 13.80 -11.69
N GLU A 21 -2.67 14.51 -10.87
CA GLU A 21 -3.37 15.73 -11.29
C GLU A 21 -2.39 16.80 -11.81
N THR A 22 -1.20 16.90 -11.20
CA THR A 22 -0.13 17.81 -11.67
C THR A 22 0.36 17.48 -13.08
N LEU A 23 0.23 16.22 -13.51
CA LEU A 23 0.55 15.75 -14.85
C LEU A 23 -0.67 15.78 -15.80
N GLY A 24 -1.79 16.37 -15.39
CA GLY A 24 -3.04 16.37 -16.16
C GLY A 24 -3.72 15.00 -16.22
N CYS A 25 -3.37 14.08 -15.31
CA CYS A 25 -3.91 12.73 -15.26
C CYS A 25 -4.92 12.58 -14.11
N HIS A 26 -6.11 12.05 -14.39
CA HIS A 26 -7.11 11.79 -13.37
C HIS A 26 -7.07 10.35 -12.88
N VAL A 27 -6.95 10.17 -11.56
CA VAL A 27 -6.98 8.85 -10.90
C VAL A 27 -8.43 8.39 -10.74
N VAL A 28 -8.87 7.46 -11.58
CA VAL A 28 -10.22 6.88 -11.55
C VAL A 28 -10.36 5.73 -10.55
N TYR A 29 -9.25 5.03 -10.27
CA TYR A 29 -9.20 3.92 -9.34
C TYR A 29 -7.87 3.95 -8.58
N LEU A 30 -7.93 3.75 -7.27
CA LEU A 30 -6.75 3.71 -6.41
C LEU A 30 -6.93 2.58 -5.40
N LYS A 31 -6.02 1.61 -5.44
CA LYS A 31 -5.98 0.48 -4.51
C LYS A 31 -4.57 0.38 -3.93
N ARG A 32 -4.48 0.29 -2.61
CA ARG A 32 -3.22 -0.04 -1.94
C ARG A 32 -3.04 -1.56 -2.00
N LEU A 33 -1.92 -1.99 -2.60
CA LEU A 33 -1.60 -3.41 -2.77
C LEU A 33 -0.69 -3.95 -1.68
N SER A 34 0.12 -3.09 -1.06
CA SER A 34 1.04 -3.47 0.01
C SER A 34 1.27 -2.30 0.97
N MET A 35 1.80 -2.60 2.14
CA MET A 35 2.26 -1.63 3.13
C MET A 35 3.48 -2.21 3.85
N GLY A 36 4.65 -1.61 3.63
CA GLY A 36 5.91 -2.18 4.09
C GLY A 36 6.10 -3.59 3.52
N THR A 37 6.35 -4.55 4.42
CA THR A 37 6.52 -5.98 4.09
C THR A 37 5.20 -6.72 3.90
N LEU A 38 4.06 -6.12 4.25
CA LEU A 38 2.75 -6.75 4.10
C LEU A 38 2.20 -6.56 2.69
N THR A 39 1.68 -7.64 2.12
CA THR A 39 0.97 -7.62 0.82
C THR A 39 -0.50 -7.93 1.05
N LEU A 40 -1.38 -7.25 0.32
CA LEU A 40 -2.81 -7.52 0.35
C LEU A 40 -3.10 -8.89 -0.25
N ASP A 41 -3.72 -9.75 0.55
CA ASP A 41 -4.17 -11.07 0.16
C ASP A 41 -5.22 -10.98 -0.96
N GLU A 42 -4.96 -11.64 -2.10
CA GLU A 42 -5.84 -11.62 -3.27
C GLU A 42 -7.15 -12.37 -3.05
N THR A 43 -7.20 -13.26 -2.05
CA THR A 43 -8.40 -14.05 -1.71
C THR A 43 -9.39 -13.28 -0.84
N LEU A 44 -8.94 -12.19 -0.21
CA LEU A 44 -9.72 -11.38 0.71
C LEU A 44 -10.70 -10.48 -0.06
N LYS A 45 -12.01 -10.58 0.23
CA LYS A 45 -13.01 -9.73 -0.42
C LYS A 45 -13.03 -8.33 0.18
N PRO A 46 -13.53 -7.31 -0.55
CA PRO A 46 -13.71 -5.98 0.00
C PRO A 46 -14.52 -5.99 1.30
N GLY A 47 -13.96 -5.41 2.36
CA GLY A 47 -14.58 -5.35 3.70
C GLY A 47 -14.25 -6.52 4.62
N GLU A 48 -13.64 -7.58 4.11
CA GLU A 48 -13.14 -8.68 4.94
C GLU A 48 -11.81 -8.31 5.59
N TYR A 49 -11.48 -9.01 6.68
CA TYR A 49 -10.19 -8.93 7.36
C TYR A 49 -9.79 -10.34 7.80
N ARG A 50 -8.48 -10.54 7.96
CA ARG A 50 -7.91 -11.75 8.56
C ARG A 50 -6.82 -11.40 9.55
N PRO A 51 -6.54 -12.27 10.53
CA PRO A 51 -5.33 -12.13 11.34
C PRO A 51 -4.07 -12.26 10.48
N LEU A 52 -3.01 -11.59 10.92
CA LEU A 52 -1.68 -11.75 10.34
C LEU A 52 -1.13 -13.14 10.67
N THR A 53 -0.36 -13.71 9.74
CA THR A 53 0.38 -14.94 10.01
C THR A 53 1.57 -14.66 10.93
N ARG A 54 2.12 -15.72 11.53
CA ARG A 54 3.32 -15.60 12.37
C ARG A 54 4.52 -15.03 11.59
N GLU A 55 4.66 -15.42 10.32
CA GLU A 55 5.72 -14.94 9.42
C GLU A 55 5.56 -13.44 9.12
N GLU A 56 4.34 -12.99 8.83
CA GLU A 56 4.03 -11.57 8.60
C GLU A 56 4.33 -10.72 9.85
N LEU A 57 4.01 -11.22 11.03
CA LEU A 57 4.33 -10.56 12.30
C LEU A 57 5.84 -10.47 12.54
N GLU A 58 6.58 -11.54 12.27
CA GLU A 58 8.04 -11.54 12.41
C GLU A 58 8.72 -10.57 11.44
N LEU A 59 8.22 -10.45 10.20
CA LEU A 59 8.71 -9.48 9.22
C LEU A 59 8.45 -8.03 9.64
N LEU A 60 7.28 -7.74 10.20
CA LEU A 60 6.97 -6.41 10.74
C LEU A 60 7.92 -6.04 11.87
N ASN A 61 8.09 -6.94 12.85
CA ASN A 61 8.95 -6.69 14.01
C ASN A 61 10.43 -6.48 13.63
N LYS A 62 10.92 -7.18 12.60
CA LYS A 62 12.30 -6.97 12.10
C LYS A 62 12.47 -5.59 11.45
N THR A 63 11.45 -5.12 10.74
CA THR A 63 11.50 -3.83 10.03
C THR A 63 11.58 -2.66 11.01
N ASP A 64 10.97 -2.78 12.20
CA ASP A 64 11.05 -1.77 13.25
C ASP A 64 12.45 -1.73 13.93
N GLN A 65 13.17 -2.85 13.94
CA GLN A 65 14.49 -2.99 14.55
C GLN A 65 15.64 -2.49 13.65
N GLU A 66 15.41 -2.37 12.33
CA GLU A 66 16.40 -1.87 11.37
C GLU A 66 16.34 -0.35 11.17
N GLN A 67 15.40 0.34 11.82
CA GLN A 67 15.27 1.80 11.80
C GLN A 67 15.90 2.50 13.02
N GLU A 68 16.63 1.76 13.87
CA GLU A 68 17.40 2.29 15.02
C GLU A 68 18.92 2.40 14.73
#